data_AF-A0A927Y547-F1
#
_entry.id   AF-A0A927Y547-F1
#
_cell.length_a   1.000
_cell.length_b   1.000
_cell.length_c   1.000
_cell.angle_alpha   90.00
_cell.angle_beta   90.00
_cell.angle_gamma   90.00
#
_symmetry.space_group_name_H-M   'P 1'
#
loop_
_entity.id
_entity.type
_entity.pdbx_description
1 polymer ?
#
loop_
_entity_poly.entity_id
_entity_poly.type
_entity_poly.pdbx_seq_one_letter_code
_entity_poly.pdbx_strand_id
1 'polypeptide(L)'
;MNYILDSFALVIIFILIIVLGLIAEKSLHQNYSSELIVTQFKRDVKKILKSFIKRDYIRYNFDVYFLDELRGIVKEYANPQFDIGASPLYEESEKVPCISVCFVPQKTASTNEYEDIANLILLKFRTYITALGYRWRSFVNYVIGKDYIYYFIYYEELPEDKKGFEKKYQTILRLNGKGIVGMVEDESLNAELESVS
;
A
#
# COMPACT_ATOMS: atom_id res chain seq x y z
N MET A 1 36.42 29.78 26.75
CA MET A 1 36.73 30.52 25.51
C MET A 1 36.73 29.60 24.27
N ASN A 2 37.22 28.36 24.37
CA ASN A 2 37.22 27.40 23.25
C ASN A 2 35.81 27.02 22.75
N TYR A 3 34.86 26.73 23.65
CA TYR A 3 33.47 26.39 23.24
C TYR A 3 32.76 27.43 22.38
N ILE A 4 33.06 28.72 22.56
CA ILE A 4 32.45 29.80 21.76
C ILE A 4 33.04 29.79 20.35
N LEU A 5 34.38 29.70 20.24
CA LEU A 5 35.07 29.56 18.96
C LEU A 5 34.65 28.29 18.20
N ASP A 6 34.51 27.17 18.90
CA ASP A 6 34.08 25.90 18.31
C ASP A 6 32.63 25.97 17.80
N SER A 7 31.76 26.66 18.55
CA SER A 7 30.38 26.91 18.12
C SER A 7 30.30 27.81 16.89
N PHE A 8 31.13 28.86 16.81
CA PHE A 8 31.22 29.72 15.64
C PHE A 8 31.75 28.98 14.41
N ALA A 9 32.75 28.12 14.57
CA ALA A 9 33.27 27.29 13.49
C ALA A 9 32.20 26.35 12.92
N LEU A 10 31.39 25.72 13.78
CA LEU A 10 30.28 24.86 13.36
C LEU A 10 29.22 25.63 12.55
N VAL A 11 28.88 26.86 12.96
CA VAL A 11 27.94 27.71 12.21
C VAL A 11 28.49 28.06 10.82
N ILE A 12 29.78 28.42 10.73
CA ILE A 12 30.43 28.75 9.45
C ILE A 12 30.46 27.53 8.52
N ILE A 13 30.80 26.35 9.06
CA ILE A 13 30.78 25.09 8.31
C ILE A 13 29.37 24.80 7.78
N PHE A 14 28.34 25.00 8.60
CA PHE A 14 26.96 24.77 8.19
C PHE A 14 26.52 25.71 7.04
N ILE A 15 26.89 26.98 7.13
CA ILE A 15 26.65 27.97 6.07
C ILE A 15 27.37 27.56 4.78
N LEU A 16 28.63 27.14 4.87
CA LEU A 16 29.41 26.68 3.71
C LEU A 16 28.77 25.46 3.04
N ILE A 17 28.27 24.49 3.82
CA ILE A 17 27.56 23.32 3.28
C ILE A 17 26.30 23.73 2.51
N ILE A 18 25.52 24.68 3.04
CA ILE A 18 24.31 25.19 2.36
C ILE A 18 24.69 25.88 1.04
N VAL A 19 25.73 26.74 1.05
CA VAL A 19 26.19 27.45 -0.13
C VAL A 19 26.68 26.47 -1.20
N LEU A 20 27.47 25.47 -0.82
CA LEU A 20 27.93 24.42 -1.73
C LEU A 20 26.76 23.62 -2.33
N GLY A 21 25.74 23.30 -1.53
CA GLY A 21 24.52 22.64 -2.01
C GLY A 21 23.75 23.48 -3.03
N LEU A 22 23.64 24.79 -2.82
CA LEU A 22 23.00 25.70 -3.79
C LEU A 22 23.82 25.84 -5.09
N ILE A 23 25.16 25.86 -4.98
CA ILE A 23 26.06 25.88 -6.15
C ILE A 23 25.92 24.58 -6.95
N ALA A 24 25.88 23.43 -6.28
CA ALA A 24 25.66 22.13 -6.92
C ALA A 24 24.32 22.12 -7.68
N GLU A 25 23.22 22.60 -7.08
CA GLU A 25 21.93 22.65 -7.76
C GLU A 25 21.89 23.63 -8.91
N LYS A 26 22.58 24.77 -8.81
CA LYS A 26 22.73 25.69 -9.95
C LYS A 26 23.52 25.06 -11.10
N SER A 27 24.54 24.27 -10.78
CA SER A 27 25.36 23.56 -11.77
C SER A 27 24.56 22.47 -12.50
N LEU A 28 23.68 21.76 -11.78
CA LEU A 28 22.83 20.71 -12.35
C LEU A 28 21.62 21.29 -13.10
N HIS A 29 21.11 22.45 -12.68
CA HIS A 29 19.91 23.09 -13.24
C HIS A 29 20.22 24.52 -13.71
N GLN A 30 21.08 24.64 -14.72
CA GLN A 30 21.62 25.93 -15.18
C GLN A 30 20.54 26.94 -15.59
N ASN A 31 19.41 26.45 -16.14
CA ASN A 31 18.30 27.26 -16.64
C ASN A 31 17.30 27.69 -15.55
N TYR A 32 17.46 27.24 -14.29
CA TYR A 32 16.54 27.62 -13.23
C TYR A 32 16.86 29.02 -12.69
N SER A 33 15.81 29.77 -12.36
CA SER A 33 15.94 31.01 -11.59
C SER A 33 16.42 30.70 -10.17
N SER A 34 17.03 31.69 -9.51
CA SER A 34 17.55 31.54 -8.14
C SER A 34 16.46 31.08 -7.15
N GLU A 35 15.22 31.53 -7.33
CA GLU A 35 14.07 31.13 -6.51
C GLU A 35 13.69 29.66 -6.70
N LEU A 36 13.72 29.16 -7.94
CA LEU A 36 13.45 27.76 -8.25
C LEU A 36 14.55 26.85 -7.70
N ILE A 37 15.80 27.29 -7.73
CA ILE A 37 16.95 26.54 -7.17
C ILE A 37 16.80 26.38 -5.66
N VAL A 38 16.47 27.45 -4.94
CA VAL A 38 16.24 27.38 -3.49
C VAL A 38 15.07 26.45 -3.17
N THR A 39 14.01 26.48 -3.98
CA THR A 39 12.83 25.63 -3.79
C THR A 39 13.16 24.16 -4.03
N GLN A 40 13.93 23.87 -5.08
CA GLN A 40 14.38 22.52 -5.42
C GLN A 40 15.34 21.98 -4.34
N PHE A 41 16.33 22.75 -3.92
CA PHE A 41 17.25 22.40 -2.85
C PHE A 41 16.52 22.07 -1.54
N LYS A 42 15.55 22.91 -1.13
CA LYS A 42 14.69 22.63 0.05
C LYS A 42 13.93 21.32 -0.09
N ARG A 43 13.40 21.04 -1.28
CA ARG A 43 12.67 19.79 -1.55
C ARG A 43 13.59 18.57 -1.42
N ASP A 44 14.80 18.65 -1.92
CA ASP A 44 15.74 17.54 -1.91
C ASP A 44 16.36 17.31 -0.53
N VAL A 45 16.71 18.37 0.21
CA VAL A 45 17.06 18.28 1.65
C VAL A 45 15.92 17.63 2.44
N LYS A 46 14.67 18.01 2.18
CA LYS A 46 13.51 17.40 2.85
C LYS A 46 13.34 15.92 2.50
N LYS A 47 13.64 15.51 1.25
CA LYS A 47 13.62 14.08 0.87
C LYS A 47 14.72 13.30 1.57
N ILE A 48 15.93 13.85 1.64
CA ILE A 48 17.09 13.23 2.29
C ILE A 48 16.84 13.08 3.80
N LEU A 49 16.36 14.13 4.46
CA LEU A 49 16.00 14.04 5.88
C LEU A 49 14.90 12.99 6.11
N LYS A 50 13.90 12.93 5.21
CA LYS A 50 12.88 11.89 5.26
C LYS A 50 13.46 10.49 5.04
N SER A 51 14.46 10.31 4.18
CA SER A 51 15.07 8.99 3.98
C SER A 51 15.89 8.54 5.19
N PHE A 52 16.54 9.46 5.91
CA PHE A 52 17.23 9.12 7.17
C PHE A 52 16.27 8.79 8.32
N ILE A 53 15.05 9.33 8.31
CA ILE A 53 14.02 9.06 9.32
C ILE A 53 13.21 7.80 8.98
N LYS A 54 13.09 7.45 7.70
CA LYS A 54 12.41 6.22 7.29
C LYS A 54 13.18 5.01 7.82
N ARG A 55 12.59 4.33 8.80
CA ARG A 55 12.99 2.97 9.15
C ARG A 55 12.54 2.06 8.01
N ASP A 56 13.41 1.16 7.58
CA ASP A 56 13.01 0.05 6.73
C ASP A 56 12.13 -0.86 7.59
N TYR A 57 10.81 -0.72 7.44
CA TYR A 57 9.88 -1.63 8.07
C TYR A 57 9.89 -2.93 7.27
N ILE A 58 10.27 -4.02 7.95
CA ILE A 58 10.10 -5.36 7.42
C ILE A 58 8.61 -5.68 7.53
N ARG A 59 7.94 -5.81 6.38
CA ARG A 59 6.52 -6.19 6.34
C ARG A 59 6.31 -7.62 6.81
N TYR A 60 5.12 -7.88 7.33
CA TYR A 60 4.72 -9.18 7.80
C TYR A 60 4.81 -10.22 6.68
N ASN A 61 5.48 -11.33 6.99
CA ASN A 61 5.61 -12.45 6.08
C ASN A 61 4.54 -13.49 6.41
N PHE A 62 3.55 -13.60 5.53
CA PHE A 62 2.49 -14.60 5.67
C PHE A 62 3.05 -16.00 5.50
N ASP A 63 2.72 -16.88 6.43
CA ASP A 63 3.14 -18.27 6.33
C ASP A 63 2.42 -18.99 5.17
N VAL A 64 3.07 -20.06 4.68
CA VAL A 64 2.58 -20.83 3.54
C VAL A 64 1.23 -21.50 3.85
N TYR A 65 0.99 -21.90 5.10
CA TYR A 65 -0.25 -22.56 5.50
C TYR A 65 -1.45 -21.63 5.34
N PHE A 66 -1.33 -20.37 5.77
CA PHE A 66 -2.38 -19.37 5.56
C PHE A 66 -2.68 -19.15 4.07
N LEU A 67 -1.62 -19.08 3.23
CA LEU A 67 -1.81 -18.93 1.78
C LEU A 67 -2.49 -20.18 1.18
N ASP A 68 -2.16 -21.38 1.65
CA ASP A 68 -2.83 -22.62 1.23
C ASP A 68 -4.29 -22.66 1.67
N GLU A 69 -4.63 -22.14 2.85
CA GLU A 69 -6.01 -22.02 3.30
C GLU A 69 -6.81 -21.09 2.39
N LEU A 70 -6.23 -19.97 1.95
CA LEU A 70 -6.87 -19.07 0.98
C LEU A 70 -7.10 -19.75 -0.38
N ARG A 71 -6.13 -20.54 -0.86
CA ARG A 71 -6.29 -21.37 -2.08
C ARG A 71 -7.40 -22.40 -1.90
N GLY A 72 -7.52 -22.97 -0.70
CA GLY A 72 -8.55 -23.94 -0.33
C GLY A 72 -9.97 -23.40 -0.52
N ILE A 73 -10.22 -22.13 -0.21
CA ILE A 73 -11.54 -21.49 -0.34
C ILE A 73 -12.03 -21.49 -1.79
N VAL A 74 -11.14 -21.21 -2.75
CA VAL A 74 -11.49 -21.09 -4.18
C VAL A 74 -11.37 -22.41 -4.94
N LYS A 75 -10.89 -23.49 -4.29
CA LYS A 75 -10.55 -24.75 -4.94
C LYS A 75 -11.70 -25.39 -5.70
N GLU A 76 -12.92 -25.31 -5.17
CA GLU A 76 -14.13 -25.86 -5.82
C GLU A 76 -14.61 -25.03 -7.01
N TYR A 77 -14.07 -23.82 -7.20
CA TYR A 77 -14.40 -22.93 -8.31
C TYR A 77 -13.28 -22.90 -9.36
N ALA A 78 -12.09 -23.36 -8.99
CA ALA A 78 -10.92 -23.42 -9.85
C ALA A 78 -10.94 -24.63 -10.79
N ASN A 79 -10.38 -24.44 -11.98
CA ASN A 79 -10.13 -25.50 -12.95
C ASN A 79 -8.98 -26.39 -12.43
N PRO A 80 -9.21 -27.70 -12.25
CA PRO A 80 -8.21 -28.61 -11.68
C PRO A 80 -6.96 -28.80 -12.55
N GLN A 81 -6.97 -28.33 -13.79
CA GLN A 81 -5.82 -28.38 -14.70
C GLN A 81 -4.83 -27.23 -14.47
N PHE A 82 -5.19 -26.22 -13.67
CA PHE A 82 -4.37 -25.03 -13.42
C PHE A 82 -4.15 -24.84 -11.92
N ASP A 83 -2.97 -24.35 -11.57
CA ASP A 83 -2.64 -24.03 -10.19
C ASP A 83 -3.35 -22.77 -9.69
N ILE A 84 -3.68 -22.76 -8.40
CA ILE A 84 -4.27 -21.61 -7.72
C ILE A 84 -3.15 -20.76 -7.13
N GLY A 85 -3.03 -19.53 -7.59
CA GLY A 85 -2.08 -18.55 -7.07
C GLY A 85 -2.59 -17.93 -5.76
N ALA A 86 -1.71 -17.80 -4.79
CA ALA A 86 -1.93 -16.93 -3.63
C ALA A 86 -0.59 -16.32 -3.22
N SER A 87 -0.49 -14.99 -3.18
CA SER A 87 0.77 -14.31 -2.87
C SER A 87 0.54 -12.92 -2.27
N PRO A 88 1.35 -12.52 -1.27
CA PRO A 88 1.42 -11.13 -0.87
C PRO A 88 2.02 -10.30 -2.03
N LEU A 89 1.48 -9.12 -2.23
CA LEU A 89 1.87 -8.14 -3.24
C LEU A 89 1.91 -6.76 -2.60
N TYR A 90 2.60 -5.83 -3.26
CA TYR A 90 2.59 -4.43 -2.89
C TYR A 90 2.26 -3.59 -4.12
N GLU A 91 1.16 -2.84 -4.05
CA GLU A 91 0.72 -2.01 -5.16
C GLU A 91 1.45 -0.66 -5.11
N GLU A 92 2.50 -0.52 -5.90
CA GLU A 92 3.39 0.66 -5.89
C GLU A 92 2.68 1.98 -6.23
N SER A 93 1.66 1.94 -7.09
CA SER A 93 0.91 3.13 -7.53
C SER A 93 0.15 3.79 -6.38
N GLU A 94 -0.44 2.98 -5.51
CA GLU A 94 -1.27 3.42 -4.38
C GLU A 94 -0.56 3.25 -3.04
N LYS A 95 0.60 2.59 -3.01
CA LYS A 95 1.40 2.31 -1.81
C LYS A 95 0.60 1.58 -0.75
N VAL A 96 -0.10 0.52 -1.16
CA VAL A 96 -0.91 -0.31 -0.27
C VAL A 96 -0.50 -1.78 -0.44
N PRO A 97 -0.28 -2.51 0.66
CA PRO A 97 -0.04 -3.93 0.59
C PRO A 97 -1.34 -4.70 0.33
N CYS A 98 -1.25 -5.81 -0.38
CA CYS A 98 -2.38 -6.69 -0.59
C CYS A 98 -1.96 -8.16 -0.67
N ILE A 99 -2.93 -9.07 -0.57
CA ILE A 99 -2.77 -10.48 -0.94
C ILE A 99 -3.63 -10.72 -2.16
N SER A 100 -3.04 -11.26 -3.20
CA SER A 100 -3.77 -11.70 -4.40
C SER A 100 -4.04 -13.19 -4.31
N VAL A 101 -5.27 -13.60 -4.60
CA VAL A 101 -5.66 -14.98 -4.88
C VAL A 101 -6.17 -15.03 -6.32
N CYS A 102 -5.58 -15.89 -7.15
CA CYS A 102 -5.88 -15.97 -8.58
C CYS A 102 -6.10 -17.41 -9.01
N PHE A 103 -7.11 -17.63 -9.85
CA PHE A 103 -7.38 -18.95 -10.44
C PHE A 103 -8.08 -18.84 -11.79
N VAL A 104 -7.96 -19.91 -12.57
CA VAL A 104 -8.77 -20.13 -13.79
C VAL A 104 -10.10 -20.74 -13.36
N PRO A 105 -11.26 -20.12 -13.67
CA PRO A 105 -12.54 -20.67 -13.27
C PRO A 105 -12.88 -21.94 -14.06
N GLN A 106 -13.47 -22.95 -13.40
CA GLN A 106 -13.99 -24.14 -14.09
C GLN A 106 -15.41 -23.93 -14.67
N LYS A 107 -16.20 -23.07 -14.02
CA LYS A 107 -17.54 -22.68 -14.42
C LYS A 107 -17.74 -21.20 -14.11
N THR A 108 -18.59 -20.52 -14.87
CA THR A 108 -19.06 -19.18 -14.51
C THR A 108 -19.97 -19.29 -13.30
N ALA A 109 -19.53 -18.76 -12.16
CA ALA A 109 -20.37 -18.60 -10.97
C ALA A 109 -21.27 -17.37 -11.12
N SER A 110 -22.34 -17.33 -10.33
CA SER A 110 -23.20 -16.15 -10.18
C SER A 110 -22.48 -15.04 -9.41
N THR A 111 -22.94 -13.79 -9.55
CA THR A 111 -22.39 -12.65 -8.80
C THR A 111 -22.42 -12.90 -7.29
N ASN A 112 -23.52 -13.45 -6.78
CA ASN A 112 -23.67 -13.78 -5.36
C ASN A 112 -22.63 -14.80 -4.88
N GLU A 113 -22.34 -15.83 -5.69
CA GLU A 113 -21.30 -16.81 -5.33
C GLU A 113 -19.91 -16.15 -5.25
N TYR A 114 -19.59 -15.20 -6.14
CA TYR A 114 -18.31 -14.49 -6.05
C TYR A 114 -18.21 -13.59 -4.83
N GLU A 115 -19.31 -12.95 -4.44
CA GLU A 115 -19.41 -12.17 -3.20
C GLU A 115 -19.29 -13.06 -1.96
N ASP A 116 -19.92 -14.24 -1.95
CA ASP A 116 -19.80 -15.21 -0.86
C ASP A 116 -18.35 -15.70 -0.69
N ILE A 117 -17.67 -16.00 -1.79
CA ILE A 117 -16.24 -16.34 -1.78
C ILE A 117 -15.41 -15.18 -1.22
N ALA A 118 -15.69 -13.95 -1.66
CA ALA A 118 -15.01 -12.75 -1.17
C ALA A 118 -15.18 -12.61 0.36
N ASN A 119 -16.41 -12.79 0.86
CA ASN A 119 -16.74 -12.77 2.27
C ASN A 119 -15.95 -13.82 3.07
N LEU A 120 -15.88 -15.06 2.56
CA LEU A 120 -15.12 -16.13 3.19
C LEU A 120 -13.62 -15.81 3.25
N ILE A 121 -13.06 -15.27 2.16
CA ILE A 121 -11.65 -14.84 2.11
C ILE A 121 -11.38 -13.74 3.14
N LEU A 122 -12.23 -12.71 3.19
CA LEU A 122 -12.08 -11.60 4.13
C LEU A 122 -12.19 -12.07 5.58
N LEU A 123 -13.17 -12.92 5.87
CA LEU A 123 -13.37 -13.52 7.20
C LEU A 123 -12.15 -14.34 7.62
N LYS A 124 -11.60 -15.15 6.71
CA LYS A 124 -10.40 -15.97 6.97
C LYS A 124 -9.18 -15.10 7.28
N PHE A 125 -8.97 -14.04 6.50
CA PHE A 125 -7.90 -13.07 6.73
C PHE A 125 -8.05 -12.35 8.08
N ARG A 126 -9.24 -11.82 8.37
CA ARG A 126 -9.52 -11.13 9.65
C ARG A 126 -9.32 -12.06 10.84
N THR A 127 -9.75 -13.30 10.74
CA THR A 127 -9.54 -14.32 11.77
C THR A 127 -8.06 -14.59 12.00
N TYR A 128 -7.28 -14.77 10.92
CA TYR A 128 -5.84 -14.99 10.98
C TYR A 128 -5.10 -13.81 11.65
N ILE A 129 -5.35 -12.58 11.19
CA ILE A 129 -4.72 -11.37 11.73
C ILE A 129 -5.12 -11.12 13.19
N THR A 130 -6.39 -11.35 13.55
CA THR A 130 -6.86 -11.22 14.94
C THR A 130 -6.24 -12.27 15.85
N ALA A 131 -6.06 -13.51 15.38
CA ALA A 131 -5.40 -14.56 16.15
C ALA A 131 -3.93 -14.23 16.48
N LEU A 132 -3.28 -13.41 15.64
CA LEU A 132 -1.93 -12.87 15.87
C LEU A 132 -1.92 -11.61 16.76
N GLY A 133 -3.09 -11.11 17.17
CA GLY A 133 -3.24 -9.92 18.01
C GLY A 133 -3.21 -8.59 17.25
N TYR A 134 -3.25 -8.62 15.92
CA TYR A 134 -3.25 -7.42 15.09
C TYR A 134 -4.68 -6.89 14.85
N ARG A 135 -4.79 -5.58 14.57
CA ARG A 135 -6.07 -4.89 14.31
C ARG A 135 -6.02 -4.13 12.98
N TRP A 136 -5.49 -4.76 11.94
CA TRP A 136 -5.36 -4.13 10.64
C TRP A 136 -6.73 -3.95 9.98
N ARG A 137 -6.99 -2.73 9.50
CA ARG A 137 -8.14 -2.49 8.63
C ARG A 137 -7.92 -3.25 7.33
N SER A 138 -8.98 -3.87 6.81
CA SER A 138 -8.91 -4.70 5.62
C SER A 138 -10.22 -4.73 4.87
N PHE A 139 -10.14 -4.84 3.54
CA PHE A 139 -11.27 -5.08 2.66
C PHE A 139 -10.86 -6.00 1.52
N VAL A 140 -11.84 -6.59 0.85
CA VAL A 140 -11.61 -7.48 -0.28
C VAL A 140 -12.39 -6.98 -1.50
N ASN A 141 -11.78 -7.12 -2.67
CA ASN A 141 -12.48 -6.97 -3.94
C ASN A 141 -12.13 -8.12 -4.87
N TYR A 142 -12.97 -8.36 -5.87
CA TYR A 142 -12.69 -9.30 -6.93
C TYR A 142 -12.82 -8.66 -8.31
N VAL A 143 -12.08 -9.21 -9.28
CA VAL A 143 -12.07 -8.81 -10.68
C VAL A 143 -12.20 -10.06 -11.53
N ILE A 144 -13.21 -10.08 -12.39
CA ILE A 144 -13.43 -11.18 -13.34
C ILE A 144 -12.76 -10.77 -14.65
N GLY A 145 -11.61 -11.38 -14.93
CA GLY A 145 -10.92 -11.26 -16.21
C GLY A 145 -11.50 -12.22 -17.24
N LYS A 146 -10.88 -12.25 -18.43
CA LYS A 146 -11.28 -13.16 -19.51
C LYS A 146 -11.02 -14.63 -19.16
N ASP A 147 -9.83 -14.91 -18.64
CA ASP A 147 -9.34 -16.27 -18.39
C ASP A 147 -9.09 -16.55 -16.90
N TYR A 148 -9.06 -15.50 -16.08
CA TYR A 148 -8.69 -15.58 -14.66
C TYR A 148 -9.62 -14.73 -13.81
N ILE A 149 -9.84 -15.18 -12.58
CA ILE A 149 -10.50 -14.42 -11.53
C ILE A 149 -9.46 -14.07 -10.48
N TYR A 150 -9.47 -12.80 -10.06
CA TYR A 150 -8.58 -12.27 -9.04
C TYR A 150 -9.40 -11.82 -7.84
N TYR A 151 -8.96 -12.21 -6.65
CA TYR A 151 -9.39 -11.64 -5.37
C TYR A 151 -8.20 -10.89 -4.77
N PHE A 152 -8.42 -9.66 -4.36
CA PHE A 152 -7.42 -8.83 -3.70
C PHE A 152 -7.87 -8.49 -2.29
N ILE A 153 -7.09 -8.89 -1.30
CA ILE A 153 -7.27 -8.53 0.10
C ILE A 153 -6.32 -7.35 0.38
N TYR A 154 -6.84 -6.14 0.50
CA TYR A 154 -6.04 -4.99 0.90
C TYR A 154 -6.06 -4.86 2.42
N TYR A 155 -4.94 -4.44 2.99
CA TYR A 155 -4.82 -4.24 4.43
C TYR A 155 -3.92 -3.06 4.78
N GLU A 156 -4.14 -2.48 5.96
CA GLU A 156 -3.30 -1.44 6.54
C GLU A 156 -2.45 -2.04 7.65
N GLU A 157 -1.22 -2.40 7.30
CA GLU A 157 -0.25 -2.96 8.26
C GLU A 157 0.45 -1.86 9.05
N LEU A 158 0.90 -0.81 8.35
CA LEU A 158 1.69 0.28 8.91
C LEU A 158 0.93 1.61 8.83
N PRO A 159 1.22 2.58 9.72
CA PRO A 159 0.59 3.90 9.68
C PRO A 159 0.78 4.64 8.35
N GLU A 160 1.88 4.37 7.63
CA GLU A 160 2.16 4.96 6.32
C GLU A 160 1.21 4.44 5.22
N ASP A 161 0.62 3.25 5.39
CA ASP A 161 -0.28 2.63 4.42
C ASP A 161 -1.66 3.29 4.42
N LYS A 162 -2.03 3.94 5.55
CA LYS A 162 -3.35 4.55 5.78
C LYS A 162 -3.90 5.30 4.57
N LYS A 163 -3.11 6.25 4.06
CA LYS A 163 -3.55 7.10 2.95
C LYS A 163 -3.73 6.33 1.64
N GLY A 164 -2.86 5.35 1.39
CA GLY A 164 -2.92 4.49 0.20
C GLY A 164 -4.14 3.58 0.25
N PHE A 165 -4.34 2.95 1.41
CA PHE A 165 -5.48 2.09 1.71
C PHE A 165 -6.81 2.82 1.52
N GLU A 166 -6.97 4.01 2.12
CA GLU A 166 -8.19 4.82 2.03
C GLU A 166 -8.48 5.25 0.59
N LYS A 167 -7.46 5.70 -0.14
CA LYS A 167 -7.60 6.08 -1.55
C LYS A 167 -8.00 4.87 -2.42
N LYS A 168 -7.41 3.70 -2.15
CA LYS A 168 -7.73 2.47 -2.87
C LYS A 168 -9.17 2.04 -2.59
N TYR A 169 -9.58 2.03 -1.33
CA TYR A 169 -10.94 1.72 -0.92
C TYR A 169 -11.97 2.56 -1.66
N GLN A 170 -11.82 3.89 -1.63
CA GLN A 170 -12.70 4.82 -2.34
C GLN A 170 -12.72 4.60 -3.86
N THR A 171 -11.56 4.25 -4.44
CA THR A 171 -11.47 3.93 -5.87
C THR A 171 -12.25 2.66 -6.21
N ILE A 172 -12.11 1.61 -5.41
CA ILE A 172 -12.81 0.33 -5.61
C ILE A 172 -14.32 0.52 -5.38
N LEU A 173 -14.73 1.24 -4.35
CA LEU A 173 -16.14 1.56 -4.09
C LEU A 173 -16.80 2.22 -5.30
N ARG A 174 -16.12 3.19 -5.91
CA ARG A 174 -16.59 3.85 -7.14
C ARG A 174 -16.64 2.91 -8.34
N LEU A 175 -15.73 1.94 -8.44
CA LEU A 175 -15.72 0.96 -9.52
C LEU A 175 -16.79 -0.13 -9.32
N ASN A 176 -17.09 -0.47 -8.06
CA ASN A 176 -18.18 -1.38 -7.66
C ASN A 176 -19.53 -0.81 -8.08
N GLY A 177 -19.78 0.48 -7.78
CA GLY A 177 -20.99 1.17 -8.23
C GLY A 177 -21.15 1.29 -9.76
N LYS A 178 -20.10 0.98 -10.53
CA LYS A 178 -20.13 0.90 -12.01
C LYS A 178 -20.25 -0.54 -12.54
N GLY A 179 -20.24 -1.55 -11.67
CA GLY A 179 -20.26 -2.97 -12.03
C GLY A 179 -18.97 -3.47 -12.69
N ILE A 180 -17.85 -2.74 -12.53
CA ILE A 180 -16.56 -3.09 -13.17
C ILE A 180 -15.79 -4.10 -12.31
N VAL A 181 -15.92 -3.98 -10.99
CA VAL A 181 -15.32 -4.87 -9.99
C VAL A 181 -16.41 -5.24 -9.00
N GLY A 182 -16.28 -6.36 -8.32
CA GLY A 182 -17.13 -6.68 -7.17
C GLY A 182 -16.38 -6.46 -5.86
N MET A 183 -17.10 -6.11 -4.82
CA MET A 183 -16.53 -5.78 -3.51
C MET A 183 -17.48 -6.21 -2.39
N VAL A 184 -16.92 -6.67 -1.28
CA VAL A 184 -17.65 -6.79 -0.02
C VAL A 184 -17.64 -5.43 0.65
N GLU A 185 -18.79 -4.77 0.68
CA GLU A 185 -18.94 -3.50 1.36
C GLU A 185 -19.01 -3.72 2.88
N ASP A 186 -18.19 -2.96 3.62
CA ASP A 186 -18.16 -3.00 5.08
C ASP A 186 -18.72 -1.67 5.61
N GLU A 187 -19.95 -1.72 6.14
CA GLU A 187 -20.65 -0.56 6.69
C GLU A 187 -19.87 0.08 7.85
N SER A 188 -19.15 -0.71 8.65
CA SER A 188 -18.35 -0.21 9.76
C SER A 188 -17.13 0.56 9.26
N LEU A 189 -16.47 0.03 8.22
CA LEU A 189 -15.34 0.72 7.58
C LEU A 189 -15.80 2.00 6.87
N ASN A 190 -16.98 1.99 6.23
CA ASN A 190 -17.58 3.19 5.66
C ASN A 190 -17.80 4.28 6.72
N ALA A 191 -18.42 3.94 7.86
CA ALA A 191 -18.67 4.87 8.95
C ALA A 191 -17.36 5.43 9.57
N GLU A 192 -16.34 4.58 9.73
CA GLU A 192 -15.02 5.02 10.20
C GLU A 192 -14.37 6.03 9.26
N LEU A 193 -14.45 5.81 7.94
CA LEU A 193 -13.87 6.71 6.94
C LEU A 193 -14.63 8.03 6.78
N GLU A 194 -15.95 8.00 6.92
CA GLU A 194 -16.78 9.21 6.91
C GLU A 194 -16.52 10.10 8.13
N SER A 195 -16.27 9.51 9.31
CA SER A 195 -16.00 10.27 10.54
C SER A 195 -14.66 11.01 10.59
N VAL A 196 -13.74 10.68 9.68
CA VAL A 196 -12.39 11.26 9.57
C VAL A 196 -12.29 12.31 8.44
N SER A 197 -13.36 12.42 7.62
CA SER A 197 -13.48 13.37 6.50
C SER A 197 -13.93 14.75 6.97
#